data_AF-A0A0L0EQ60-F1
#
_entry.id   AF-A0A0L0EQ60-F1
#
_cell.length_a   1.000
_cell.length_b   1.000
_cell.length_c   1.000
_cell.angle_alpha   90.00
_cell.angle_beta   90.00
_cell.angle_gamma   90.00
#
_symmetry.space_group_name_H-M   'P 1'
#
loop_
_entity.id
_entity.type
_entity.pdbx_description
1 polymer ?
#
loop_
_entity_poly.entity_id
_entity_poly.type
_entity_poly.pdbx_seq_one_letter_code
_entity_poly.pdbx_strand_id
1 'polypeptide(L)'
;MNLAVEVEQQRGPRVMTRHFTYVIGSSDMPESNWKDIKHPPMQVVYSCLAKGSLITLANGKQLPIEQLSVGDSVLGASQFAPDQHIPLEIEDISVGVELIPMVKLTTASGKTLLLTESHPVVTVSGLSAWANKVKTGDQIRTQSGIEMITAIEEVKYSDNVYNLKLKRTDTDETHVTGETFTMFANGLQVGDLAMQSDNEFSDSEITTEDVLNNLPEAWHQDYFNSLKD
;
A
#
# COMPACT_ATOMS: atom_id res chain seq x y z
N MET A 1 -21.43 8.91 6.83
CA MET A 1 -21.36 8.61 5.38
C MET A 1 -22.34 7.47 5.06
N ASN A 2 -23.04 7.53 3.93
CA ASN A 2 -23.88 6.42 3.45
C ASN A 2 -23.18 5.73 2.28
N LEU A 3 -22.83 4.46 2.43
CA LEU A 3 -22.19 3.66 1.40
C LEU A 3 -23.21 2.66 0.85
N ALA A 4 -23.51 2.74 -0.44
CA ALA A 4 -24.31 1.72 -1.14
C ALA A 4 -23.33 0.79 -1.86
N VAL A 5 -23.34 -0.49 -1.49
CA VAL A 5 -22.44 -1.50 -2.04
C VAL A 5 -23.27 -2.56 -2.73
N GLU A 6 -22.90 -2.86 -3.97
CA GLU A 6 -23.44 -4.00 -4.71
C GLU A 6 -22.43 -5.15 -4.59
N VAL A 7 -22.85 -6.25 -3.96
CA VAL A 7 -22.01 -7.42 -3.74
C VAL A 7 -22.58 -8.58 -4.54
N GLU A 8 -21.79 -9.06 -5.49
CA GLU A 8 -22.08 -10.28 -6.21
C GLU A 8 -21.62 -11.48 -5.37
N GLN A 9 -22.56 -12.34 -4.97
CA GLN A 9 -22.29 -13.55 -4.22
C GLN A 9 -22.61 -14.78 -5.06
N GLN A 10 -21.61 -15.63 -5.25
CA GLN A 10 -21.81 -16.93 -5.88
C GLN A 10 -22.13 -17.99 -4.83
N ARG A 11 -23.31 -18.61 -4.91
CA ARG A 11 -23.71 -19.72 -4.04
C ARG A 11 -24.01 -20.95 -4.90
N GLY A 12 -23.01 -21.82 -5.03
CA GLY A 12 -23.04 -22.95 -5.96
C GLY A 12 -23.00 -22.47 -7.42
N PRO A 13 -23.84 -22.98 -8.33
CA PRO A 13 -23.86 -22.55 -9.74
C PRO A 13 -24.58 -21.22 -9.97
N ARG A 14 -25.11 -20.57 -8.92
CA ARG A 14 -25.94 -19.37 -9.03
C ARG A 14 -25.19 -18.15 -8.54
N VAL A 15 -25.17 -17.12 -9.38
CA VAL A 15 -24.70 -15.78 -9.06
C VAL A 15 -25.90 -14.96 -8.56
N MET A 16 -25.74 -14.30 -7.41
CA MET A 16 -26.74 -13.40 -6.84
C MET A 16 -26.13 -12.06 -6.49
N THR A 17 -26.64 -11.01 -7.10
CA THR A 17 -26.34 -9.63 -6.73
C THR A 17 -27.16 -9.23 -5.50
N ARG A 18 -26.50 -8.72 -4.46
CA ARG A 18 -27.15 -8.14 -3.28
C ARG A 18 -26.72 -6.69 -3.12
N HIS A 19 -27.70 -5.82 -2.87
CA HIS A 19 -27.44 -4.43 -2.51
C HIS A 19 -27.43 -4.32 -0.98
N PHE A 20 -26.34 -3.76 -0.46
CA PHE A 20 -26.17 -3.45 0.95
C PHE A 20 -26.06 -1.93 1.10
N THR A 21 -26.69 -1.39 2.14
CA THR A 21 -26.51 0.00 2.55
C THR A 21 -25.84 -0.01 3.92
N TYR A 22 -24.67 0.60 3.99
CA TYR A 22 -23.94 0.83 5.23
C TYR A 22 -24.04 2.30 5.61
N VAL A 23 -24.42 2.56 6.87
CA VAL A 23 -24.33 3.88 7.47
C VAL A 23 -23.10 3.87 8.36
N ILE A 24 -22.14 4.72 8.05
CA ILE A 24 -20.87 4.84 8.76
C ILE A 24 -20.91 6.14 9.54
N GLY A 25 -20.91 6.04 10.87
CA GLY A 25 -20.88 7.15 11.81
C GLY A 25 -19.62 7.10 12.66
N SER A 26 -19.11 8.27 13.07
CA SER A 26 -18.01 8.39 14.03
C SER A 26 -18.45 8.23 15.48
N SER A 27 -19.76 8.18 15.73
CA SER A 27 -20.38 8.00 17.04
C SER A 27 -21.55 7.02 16.94
N ASP A 28 -21.91 6.44 18.08
CA ASP A 28 -23.09 5.58 18.19
C ASP A 28 -24.35 6.33 17.72
N MET A 29 -25.24 5.62 17.04
CA MET A 29 -26.54 6.15 16.62
C MET A 29 -27.65 5.55 17.50
N PRO A 30 -27.82 6.03 18.76
CA PRO A 30 -28.65 5.38 19.77
C PRO A 30 -30.15 5.31 19.44
N GLU A 31 -30.64 6.16 18.52
CA GLU A 31 -32.05 6.15 18.08
C GLU A 31 -32.27 5.44 16.73
N SER A 32 -31.25 4.74 16.21
CA SER A 32 -31.34 4.07 14.91
C SER A 32 -31.79 2.61 15.06
N ASN A 33 -32.54 2.11 14.06
CA ASN A 33 -32.86 0.69 13.92
C ASN A 33 -31.75 -0.11 13.22
N TRP A 34 -30.60 0.51 12.95
CA TRP A 34 -29.45 -0.15 12.36
C TRP A 34 -28.73 -0.97 13.43
N LYS A 35 -28.40 -2.21 13.09
CA LYS A 35 -27.59 -3.06 13.95
C LYS A 35 -26.16 -2.52 13.93
N ASP A 36 -25.68 -2.07 15.09
CA ASP A 36 -24.26 -1.79 15.25
C ASP A 36 -23.46 -3.08 15.01
N ILE A 37 -22.68 -3.04 13.94
CA ILE A 37 -21.64 -4.01 13.65
C ILE A 37 -20.36 -3.28 13.98
N LYS A 38 -19.82 -3.50 15.19
CA LYS A 38 -18.50 -2.98 15.58
C LYS A 38 -17.53 -3.31 14.46
N HIS A 39 -17.27 -2.33 13.60
CA HIS A 39 -16.41 -2.43 12.46
C HIS A 39 -15.17 -1.62 12.80
N PRO A 40 -13.97 -2.09 12.43
CA PRO A 40 -12.80 -1.24 12.52
C PRO A 40 -13.06 0.05 11.73
N PRO A 41 -12.48 1.18 12.14
CA PRO A 41 -12.65 2.44 11.44
C PRO A 41 -12.35 2.26 9.95
N MET A 42 -13.11 2.93 9.08
CA MET A 42 -12.79 2.97 7.65
C MET A 42 -11.39 3.56 7.48
N GLN A 43 -10.47 2.75 6.96
CA GLN A 43 -9.16 3.21 6.55
C GLN A 43 -9.14 3.28 5.02
N VAL A 44 -8.75 4.44 4.49
CA VAL A 44 -8.45 4.61 3.07
C VAL A 44 -6.94 4.56 2.96
N VAL A 45 -6.40 3.46 2.43
CA VAL A 45 -4.96 3.28 2.27
C VAL A 45 -4.62 3.30 0.79
N TYR A 46 -3.58 4.07 0.46
CA TYR A 46 -3.14 4.34 -0.89
C TYR A 46 -1.63 4.06 -0.97
N SER A 47 -1.30 2.84 -1.37
CA SER A 47 0.08 2.42 -1.60
C SER A 47 0.37 2.49 -3.09
N CYS A 48 1.13 3.49 -3.55
CA CYS A 48 1.49 3.63 -4.97
C CYS A 48 2.90 4.20 -5.17
N LEU A 49 3.46 3.92 -6.33
CA LEU A 49 4.72 4.46 -6.82
C LEU A 49 4.48 5.59 -7.82
N ALA A 50 5.40 6.55 -7.87
CA ALA A 50 5.36 7.60 -8.87
C ALA A 50 5.54 7.03 -10.29
N LYS A 51 4.88 7.66 -11.26
CA LYS A 51 5.14 7.46 -12.69
C LYS A 51 6.63 7.59 -13.00
N GLY A 52 7.12 6.79 -13.94
CA GLY A 52 8.53 6.74 -14.29
C GLY A 52 9.37 5.84 -13.36
N SER A 53 8.79 5.30 -12.28
CA SER A 53 9.48 4.30 -11.45
C SER A 53 9.85 3.09 -12.29
N LEU A 54 11.13 2.74 -12.30
CA LEU A 54 11.70 1.67 -13.11
C LEU A 54 11.53 0.32 -12.41
N ILE A 55 10.62 -0.49 -12.92
CA ILE A 55 10.39 -1.85 -12.42
C ILE A 55 11.34 -2.81 -13.12
N THR A 56 12.01 -3.66 -12.33
CA THR A 56 12.87 -4.71 -12.86
C THR A 56 12.03 -5.89 -13.33
N LEU A 57 12.14 -6.21 -14.62
CA LEU A 57 11.54 -7.39 -15.25
C LEU A 57 12.28 -8.67 -14.85
N ALA A 58 11.65 -9.83 -15.00
CA ALA A 58 12.27 -11.12 -14.68
C ALA A 58 13.55 -11.40 -15.49
N ASN A 59 13.68 -10.81 -16.69
CA ASN A 59 14.87 -10.90 -17.54
C ASN A 59 15.98 -9.88 -17.17
N GLY A 60 15.79 -9.09 -16.12
CA GLY A 60 16.74 -8.07 -15.64
C GLY A 60 16.67 -6.71 -16.33
N LYS A 61 15.88 -6.56 -17.41
CA LYS A 61 15.60 -5.24 -18.01
C LYS A 61 14.73 -4.41 -17.06
N GLN A 62 14.83 -3.09 -17.15
CA GLN A 62 13.93 -2.18 -16.46
C GLN A 62 12.99 -1.47 -17.42
N LEU A 63 11.74 -1.29 -17.01
CA LEU A 63 10.75 -0.47 -17.70
C LEU A 63 10.06 0.49 -16.72
N PRO A 64 9.69 1.70 -17.16
CA PRO A 64 8.79 2.55 -16.38
C PRO A 64 7.48 1.83 -16.07
N ILE A 65 6.99 2.00 -14.84
CA ILE A 65 5.78 1.31 -14.35
C ILE A 65 4.56 1.54 -15.24
N GLU A 66 4.42 2.74 -15.83
CA GLU A 66 3.31 3.09 -16.72
C GLU A 66 3.36 2.40 -18.09
N GLN A 67 4.46 1.71 -18.42
CA GLN A 67 4.61 0.95 -19.68
C GLN A 67 4.35 -0.54 -19.50
N LEU A 68 4.12 -1.01 -18.26
CA LEU A 68 3.84 -2.40 -17.97
C LEU A 68 2.38 -2.75 -18.28
N SER A 69 2.14 -4.02 -18.58
CA SER A 69 0.82 -4.57 -18.84
C SER A 69 0.56 -5.80 -17.97
N VAL A 70 -0.72 -6.08 -17.72
CA VAL A 70 -1.15 -7.35 -17.12
C VAL A 70 -0.60 -8.52 -17.95
N GLY A 71 -0.04 -9.52 -17.28
CA GLY A 71 0.66 -10.64 -17.91
C GLY A 71 2.17 -10.44 -18.12
N ASP A 72 2.71 -9.24 -17.95
CA ASP A 72 4.17 -9.04 -17.96
C ASP A 72 4.81 -9.71 -16.74
N SER A 73 6.04 -10.20 -16.92
CA SER A 73 6.80 -10.85 -15.85
C SER A 73 7.84 -9.92 -15.22
N VAL A 74 7.69 -9.69 -13.93
CA VAL A 74 8.59 -8.87 -13.10
C VAL A 74 9.47 -9.74 -12.22
N LEU A 75 10.63 -9.20 -11.84
CA LEU A 75 11.43 -9.78 -10.78
C LEU A 75 10.85 -9.36 -9.44
N GLY A 76 10.58 -10.32 -8.58
CA GLY A 76 10.05 -10.08 -7.26
C GLY A 76 10.51 -11.10 -6.24
N ALA A 77 9.88 -11.11 -5.07
CA ALA A 77 10.11 -12.12 -4.04
C ALA A 77 8.84 -12.38 -3.25
N SER A 78 8.71 -13.59 -2.73
CA SER A 78 7.66 -13.96 -1.77
C SER A 78 7.93 -13.32 -0.41
N GLN A 79 6.88 -12.93 0.32
CA GLN A 79 7.00 -12.52 1.73
C GLN A 79 7.70 -13.57 2.61
N PHE A 80 7.60 -14.85 2.27
CA PHE A 80 8.18 -15.95 3.05
C PHE A 80 9.68 -16.16 2.76
N ALA A 81 10.16 -15.65 1.62
CA ALA A 81 11.55 -15.74 1.19
C ALA A 81 11.97 -14.41 0.51
N PRO A 82 12.05 -13.30 1.28
CA PRO A 82 12.27 -11.97 0.71
C PRO A 82 13.66 -11.78 0.10
N ASP A 83 14.60 -12.69 0.35
CA ASP A 83 15.93 -12.75 -0.28
C ASP A 83 15.99 -13.63 -1.53
N GLN A 84 14.97 -14.42 -1.81
CA GLN A 84 14.90 -15.28 -2.98
C GLN A 84 14.11 -14.59 -4.10
N HIS A 85 14.83 -14.17 -5.14
CA HIS A 85 14.19 -13.54 -6.29
C HIS A 85 13.53 -14.58 -7.19
N ILE A 86 12.28 -14.36 -7.55
CA ILE A 86 11.47 -15.22 -8.41
C ILE A 86 10.78 -14.38 -9.49
N PRO A 87 10.51 -14.96 -10.68
CA PRO A 87 9.64 -14.33 -11.65
C PRO A 87 8.20 -14.35 -11.13
N LEU A 88 7.54 -13.19 -11.19
CA LEU A 88 6.13 -13.03 -10.88
C LEU A 88 5.42 -12.42 -12.08
N GLU A 89 4.14 -12.73 -12.24
CA GLU A 89 3.30 -12.16 -13.30
C GLU A 89 2.44 -11.05 -12.71
N ILE A 90 2.28 -9.96 -13.46
CA ILE A 90 1.34 -8.90 -13.10
C ILE A 90 -0.09 -9.42 -13.31
N GLU A 91 -0.83 -9.56 -12.21
CA GLU A 91 -2.24 -9.94 -12.22
C GLU A 91 -3.14 -8.73 -12.50
N ASP A 92 -2.82 -7.58 -11.90
CA ASP A 92 -3.59 -6.35 -12.03
C ASP A 92 -2.70 -5.12 -11.83
N ILE A 93 -3.15 -3.98 -12.34
CA ILE A 93 -2.46 -2.68 -12.23
C ILE A 93 -3.45 -1.65 -11.68
N SER A 94 -3.16 -1.14 -10.49
CA SER A 94 -3.87 0.00 -9.92
C SER A 94 -3.27 1.29 -10.45
N VAL A 95 -4.12 2.21 -10.93
CA VAL A 95 -3.73 3.54 -11.39
C VAL A 95 -4.56 4.58 -10.66
N GLY A 96 -3.88 5.52 -10.02
CA GLY A 96 -4.49 6.64 -9.30
C GLY A 96 -3.84 7.97 -9.69
N VAL A 97 -4.32 9.04 -9.06
CA VAL A 97 -3.68 10.36 -9.10
C VAL A 97 -3.38 10.74 -7.66
N GLU A 98 -2.14 11.14 -7.39
CA GLU A 98 -1.74 11.61 -6.07
C GLU A 98 -1.60 13.14 -6.08
N LEU A 99 -2.19 13.79 -5.07
CA LEU A 99 -2.25 15.24 -4.93
C LEU A 99 -1.58 15.73 -3.63
N ILE A 100 -1.28 14.82 -2.70
CA ILE A 100 -0.49 15.14 -1.51
C ILE A 100 1.00 14.86 -1.76
N PRO A 101 1.91 15.45 -0.96
CA PRO A 101 3.33 15.13 -1.03
C PRO A 101 3.59 13.62 -0.86
N MET A 102 4.61 13.13 -1.57
CA MET A 102 5.07 11.75 -1.52
C MET A 102 6.45 11.68 -0.88
N VAL A 103 6.85 10.50 -0.41
CA VAL A 103 8.15 10.26 0.23
C VAL A 103 9.17 9.83 -0.81
N LYS A 104 10.26 10.59 -0.91
CA LYS A 104 11.43 10.22 -1.69
C LYS A 104 12.49 9.62 -0.78
N LEU A 105 12.79 8.35 -0.98
CA LEU A 105 13.88 7.66 -0.30
C LEU A 105 15.14 7.73 -1.15
N THR A 106 16.29 7.96 -0.51
CA THR A 106 17.61 7.89 -1.13
C THR A 106 18.51 6.94 -0.35
N THR A 107 19.12 5.98 -1.05
CA THR A 107 20.04 5.02 -0.44
C THR A 107 21.51 5.48 -0.54
N ALA A 108 22.39 4.82 0.22
CA ALA A 108 23.82 5.10 0.22
C ALA A 108 24.51 4.90 -1.15
N SER A 109 23.97 4.05 -2.03
CA SER A 109 24.46 3.92 -3.41
C SER A 109 23.93 5.00 -4.36
N GLY A 110 23.05 5.88 -3.87
CA GLY A 110 22.44 6.96 -4.65
C GLY A 110 21.15 6.56 -5.37
N LYS A 111 20.59 5.36 -5.13
CA LYS A 111 19.28 4.98 -5.67
C LYS A 111 18.21 5.84 -5.03
N THR A 112 17.24 6.27 -5.82
CA THR A 112 16.11 7.07 -5.35
C THR A 112 14.79 6.46 -5.78
N LEU A 113 13.79 6.45 -4.91
CA LEU A 113 12.43 6.04 -5.24
C LEU A 113 11.43 7.03 -4.62
N LEU A 114 10.43 7.45 -5.40
CA LEU A 114 9.33 8.29 -4.93
C LEU A 114 8.07 7.44 -4.81
N LEU A 115 7.51 7.37 -3.62
CA LEU A 115 6.39 6.51 -3.27
C LEU A 115 5.46 7.19 -2.25
N THR A 116 4.22 6.73 -2.15
CA THR A 116 3.29 7.24 -1.13
C THR A 116 3.77 6.86 0.26
N GLU A 117 3.35 7.62 1.27
CA GLU A 117 3.76 7.42 2.67
C GLU A 117 3.48 6.01 3.21
N SER A 118 2.41 5.38 2.73
CA SER A 118 1.98 4.04 3.17
C SER A 118 2.52 2.91 2.30
N HIS A 119 3.30 3.21 1.25
CA HIS A 119 3.80 2.15 0.37
C HIS A 119 4.86 1.32 1.10
N PRO A 120 4.71 -0.02 1.12
CA PRO A 120 5.57 -0.90 1.93
C PRO A 120 6.96 -1.01 1.33
N VAL A 121 7.97 -0.80 2.17
CA VAL A 121 9.40 -1.00 1.87
C VAL A 121 9.92 -2.16 2.71
N VAL A 122 10.66 -3.08 2.09
CA VAL A 122 11.16 -4.26 2.80
C VAL A 122 12.44 -3.93 3.56
N THR A 123 12.41 -4.11 4.87
CA THR A 123 13.55 -3.89 5.76
C THR A 123 14.52 -5.08 5.74
N VAL A 124 15.71 -4.91 6.33
CA VAL A 124 16.72 -5.97 6.44
C VAL A 124 16.20 -7.26 7.10
N SER A 125 15.24 -7.15 8.04
CA SER A 125 14.62 -8.31 8.69
C SER A 125 13.72 -9.12 7.77
N GLY A 126 13.40 -8.60 6.58
CA GLY A 126 12.44 -9.19 5.63
C GLY A 126 11.00 -8.73 5.87
N LEU A 127 10.76 -7.93 6.93
CA LEU A 127 9.46 -7.34 7.20
C LEU A 127 9.26 -6.06 6.40
N SER A 128 8.03 -5.80 5.97
CA SER A 128 7.61 -4.53 5.37
C SER A 128 7.43 -3.45 6.43
N ALA A 129 7.81 -2.23 6.11
CA ALA A 129 7.49 -1.02 6.86
C ALA A 129 6.93 0.04 5.91
N TRP A 130 6.00 0.86 6.38
CA TRP A 130 5.55 2.01 5.60
C TRP A 130 6.68 3.01 5.39
N ALA A 131 6.69 3.66 4.23
CA ALA A 131 7.70 4.64 3.85
C ALA A 131 7.84 5.78 4.86
N ASN A 132 6.73 6.27 5.43
CA ASN A 132 6.76 7.32 6.44
C ASN A 132 7.31 6.88 7.81
N LYS A 133 7.49 5.57 8.03
CA LYS A 133 8.12 5.03 9.24
C LYS A 133 9.61 4.74 9.04
N VAL A 134 10.09 4.70 7.79
CA VAL A 134 11.51 4.56 7.48
C VAL A 134 12.26 5.81 7.93
N LYS A 135 13.46 5.63 8.48
CA LYS A 135 14.33 6.71 8.97
C LYS A 135 15.70 6.64 8.31
N THR A 136 16.38 7.77 8.26
CA THR A 136 17.81 7.81 7.88
C THR A 136 18.62 6.91 8.80
N GLY A 137 19.47 6.06 8.21
CA GLY A 137 20.22 5.02 8.91
C GLY A 137 19.57 3.64 8.88
N ASP A 138 18.28 3.55 8.55
CA ASP A 138 17.62 2.25 8.39
C ASP A 138 18.20 1.48 7.20
N GLN A 139 18.20 0.15 7.33
CA GLN A 139 18.68 -0.76 6.30
C GLN A 139 17.48 -1.44 5.63
N ILE A 140 17.41 -1.28 4.31
CA ILE A 140 16.36 -1.83 3.46
C ILE A 140 16.93 -2.84 2.47
N ARG A 141 16.08 -3.72 1.96
CA ARG A 141 16.43 -4.65 0.91
C ARG A 141 16.31 -3.99 -0.46
N THR A 142 17.23 -4.37 -1.33
CA THR A 142 17.33 -3.92 -2.71
C THR A 142 17.65 -5.13 -3.58
N GLN A 143 17.49 -4.98 -4.89
CA GLN A 143 17.86 -6.01 -5.86
C GLN A 143 19.34 -6.44 -5.74
N SER A 144 20.21 -5.56 -5.23
CA SER A 144 21.66 -5.79 -5.10
C SER A 144 22.08 -6.24 -3.70
N GLY A 145 21.14 -6.45 -2.78
CA GLY A 145 21.40 -6.73 -1.38
C GLY A 145 20.88 -5.64 -0.46
N ILE A 146 21.51 -5.46 0.69
CA ILE A 146 21.05 -4.52 1.72
C ILE A 146 21.69 -3.14 1.50
N GLU A 147 20.88 -2.08 1.59
CA GLU A 147 21.35 -0.71 1.54
C GLU A 147 20.81 0.15 2.67
N MET A 148 21.59 1.15 3.07
CA MET A 148 21.20 2.11 4.10
C MET A 148 20.49 3.30 3.47
N ILE A 149 19.45 3.80 4.12
CA ILE A 149 18.80 5.06 3.77
C ILE A 149 19.66 6.23 4.27
N THR A 150 19.99 7.15 3.36
CA THR A 150 20.81 8.33 3.68
C THR A 150 20.02 9.63 3.64
N ALA A 151 18.91 9.68 2.91
CA ALA A 151 18.03 10.84 2.90
C ALA A 151 16.58 10.44 2.66
N ILE A 152 15.69 11.22 3.26
CA ILE A 152 14.23 11.13 3.13
C ILE A 152 13.73 12.54 2.89
N GLU A 153 12.96 12.74 1.83
CA GLU A 153 12.42 14.06 1.45
C GLU A 153 10.93 13.93 1.15
N GLU A 154 10.13 14.90 1.61
CA GLU A 154 8.77 15.07 1.10
C GLU A 154 8.81 15.86 -0.20
N VAL A 155 8.23 15.28 -1.25
CA VAL A 155 8.23 15.85 -2.60
C VAL A 155 6.79 16.05 -3.04
N LYS A 156 6.44 17.30 -3.37
CA LYS A 156 5.15 17.59 -4.00
C LYS A 156 5.03 16.82 -5.29
N TYR A 157 3.93 16.10 -5.44
CA TYR A 157 3.65 15.29 -6.61
C TYR A 157 2.23 15.58 -7.11
N SER A 158 2.04 15.56 -8.43
CA SER A 158 0.76 15.84 -9.07
C SER A 158 0.75 15.21 -10.47
N ASP A 159 0.84 13.89 -10.50
CA ASP A 159 0.71 13.07 -11.71
C ASP A 159 0.12 11.71 -11.30
N ASN A 160 0.03 10.77 -12.24
CA ASN A 160 -0.45 9.43 -11.98
C ASN A 160 0.51 8.68 -11.05
N VAL A 161 -0.07 7.81 -10.23
CA VAL A 161 0.63 6.85 -9.39
C VAL A 161 0.14 5.45 -9.71
N TYR A 162 0.99 4.46 -9.49
CA TYR A 162 0.76 3.09 -9.93
C TYR A 162 1.09 2.10 -8.82
N ASN A 163 0.34 1.00 -8.74
CA ASN A 163 0.72 -0.17 -7.96
C ASN A 163 0.42 -1.45 -8.75
N LEU A 164 1.19 -2.49 -8.48
CA LEU A 164 1.04 -3.78 -9.15
C LEU A 164 0.49 -4.80 -8.17
N LYS A 165 -0.46 -5.63 -8.62
CA LYS A 165 -0.82 -6.86 -7.94
C LYS A 165 -0.10 -8.01 -8.63
N LEU A 166 0.64 -8.81 -7.86
CA LEU A 166 1.46 -9.88 -8.41
C LEU A 166 0.87 -11.24 -8.08
N LYS A 167 1.11 -12.19 -8.97
CA LYS A 167 0.87 -13.61 -8.72
C LYS A 167 2.07 -14.42 -9.14
N ARG A 168 2.17 -15.64 -8.60
CA ARG A 168 3.06 -16.66 -9.18
C ARG A 168 2.61 -16.97 -10.60
N THR A 169 3.57 -17.28 -11.46
CA THR A 169 3.30 -17.80 -12.80
C THR A 169 2.56 -19.14 -12.70
N ASP A 170 1.68 -19.44 -13.66
CA ASP A 170 0.84 -20.66 -13.66
C ASP A 170 1.60 -22.00 -13.60
N THR A 171 2.93 -21.96 -13.75
CA THR A 171 3.84 -23.11 -13.66
C THR A 171 4.33 -23.41 -12.24
N ASP A 172 3.92 -22.64 -11.23
CA ASP A 172 4.46 -22.74 -9.87
C ASP A 172 3.56 -23.55 -8.93
N GLU A 173 3.99 -24.78 -8.61
CA GLU A 173 3.29 -25.69 -7.71
C GLU A 173 3.32 -25.26 -6.23
N THR A 174 4.09 -24.23 -5.88
CA THR A 174 4.27 -23.77 -4.49
C THR A 174 3.33 -22.64 -4.06
N HIS A 175 2.24 -22.41 -4.82
CA HIS A 175 1.26 -21.38 -4.48
C HIS A 175 0.62 -21.58 -3.10
N VAL A 176 0.68 -20.54 -2.27
CA VAL A 176 0.01 -20.48 -0.96
C VAL A 176 -1.06 -19.39 -1.01
N THR A 177 -2.30 -19.74 -0.64
CA THR A 177 -3.38 -18.75 -0.52
C THR A 177 -3.05 -17.69 0.52
N GLY A 178 -3.14 -16.42 0.14
CA GLY A 178 -2.80 -15.28 1.01
C GLY A 178 -1.31 -14.93 1.04
N GLU A 179 -0.50 -15.52 0.18
CA GLU A 179 0.87 -15.06 -0.05
C GLU A 179 0.88 -13.68 -0.70
N THR A 180 1.64 -12.75 -0.13
CA THR A 180 1.92 -11.45 -0.72
C THR A 180 3.32 -11.40 -1.29
N PHE A 181 3.53 -10.44 -2.18
CA PHE A 181 4.75 -10.37 -2.97
C PHE A 181 5.39 -8.98 -2.89
N THR A 182 6.63 -8.95 -3.35
CA THR A 182 7.39 -7.73 -3.50
C THR A 182 7.93 -7.65 -4.92
N MET A 183 8.19 -6.43 -5.38
CA MET A 183 8.83 -6.11 -6.64
C MET A 183 10.03 -5.19 -6.42
N PHE A 184 10.85 -5.03 -7.44
CA PHE A 184 11.97 -4.10 -7.42
C PHE A 184 11.68 -2.85 -8.26
N ALA A 185 11.60 -1.70 -7.60
CA ALA A 185 11.38 -0.39 -8.20
C ALA A 185 12.59 0.52 -7.95
N ASN A 186 13.21 1.04 -9.02
CA ASN A 186 14.50 1.74 -8.97
C ASN A 186 15.58 0.96 -8.19
N GLY A 187 15.46 -0.37 -8.19
CA GLY A 187 16.30 -1.30 -7.45
C GLY A 187 15.95 -1.48 -5.97
N LEU A 188 15.00 -0.73 -5.39
CA LEU A 188 14.52 -0.95 -4.01
C LEU A 188 13.44 -2.03 -3.99
N GLN A 189 13.42 -2.86 -2.95
CA GLN A 189 12.39 -3.88 -2.78
C GLN A 189 11.17 -3.31 -2.06
N VAL A 190 10.03 -3.33 -2.74
CA VAL A 190 8.76 -2.75 -2.27
C VAL A 190 7.64 -3.77 -2.41
N GLY A 191 6.65 -3.71 -1.54
CA GLY A 191 5.51 -4.63 -1.56
C GLY A 191 4.54 -4.35 -2.70
N ASP A 192 3.82 -5.39 -3.11
CA ASP A 192 2.76 -5.32 -4.08
C ASP A 192 1.43 -4.87 -3.44
N LEU A 193 0.35 -4.86 -4.23
CA LEU A 193 -0.99 -4.50 -3.76
C LEU A 193 -1.50 -5.43 -2.65
N ALA A 194 -1.15 -6.73 -2.68
CA ALA A 194 -1.56 -7.68 -1.66
C ALA A 194 -0.79 -7.47 -0.34
N MET A 195 0.49 -7.12 -0.40
CA MET A 195 1.30 -6.81 0.80
C MET A 195 0.83 -5.55 1.53
N GLN A 196 0.03 -4.72 0.86
CA GLN A 196 -0.59 -3.55 1.46
C GLN A 196 -1.50 -3.95 2.62
N SER A 197 -2.40 -4.93 2.43
CA SER A 197 -3.41 -5.31 3.43
C SER A 197 -2.83 -5.84 4.74
N ASP A 198 -1.61 -6.39 4.71
CA ASP A 198 -0.95 -6.91 5.91
C ASP A 198 -0.42 -5.78 6.82
N ASN A 199 -0.09 -4.61 6.26
CA ASN A 199 0.33 -3.43 7.04
C ASN A 199 -0.84 -2.46 7.32
N GLU A 200 -1.94 -2.55 6.57
CA GLU A 200 -3.13 -1.70 6.73
C GLU A 200 -3.69 -1.76 8.16
N PHE A 201 -3.67 -2.93 8.80
CA PHE A 201 -4.18 -3.10 10.16
C PHE A 201 -3.11 -2.92 11.27
N SER A 202 -1.95 -2.33 10.98
CA SER A 202 -1.08 -1.93 12.08
C SER A 202 -1.78 -0.80 12.85
N ASP A 203 -2.14 -1.07 14.10
CA ASP A 203 -2.80 -0.13 15.03
C ASP A 203 -1.89 1.08 15.30
N SER A 204 -1.65 1.94 14.31
CA SER A 204 -1.07 3.24 14.56
C SER A 204 -2.14 4.07 15.25
N GLU A 205 -2.05 4.17 16.58
CA GLU A 205 -2.81 5.14 17.36
C GLU A 205 -2.44 6.53 16.84
N ILE A 206 -3.30 7.11 16.00
CA ILE A 206 -3.17 8.51 15.59
C ILE A 206 -3.35 9.34 16.88
N THR A 207 -2.31 10.05 17.29
CA THR A 207 -2.36 10.84 18.51
C THR A 207 -3.14 12.13 18.27
N THR A 208 -3.65 12.73 19.35
CA THR A 208 -4.28 14.07 19.31
C THR A 208 -3.36 15.10 18.65
N GLU A 209 -2.06 15.01 18.90
CA GLU A 209 -1.06 15.91 18.33
C GLU A 209 -0.93 15.72 16.80
N ASP A 210 -0.95 14.47 16.32
CA ASP A 210 -0.89 14.16 14.89
C ASP A 210 -2.10 14.74 14.13
N VAL A 211 -3.29 14.70 14.75
CA VAL A 211 -4.49 15.31 14.17
C VAL A 211 -4.37 16.83 14.15
N LEU A 212 -3.96 17.45 15.25
CA LEU A 212 -3.85 18.90 15.35
C LEU A 212 -2.81 19.50 14.40
N ASN A 213 -1.71 18.80 14.16
CA ASN A 213 -0.68 19.23 13.20
C ASN A 213 -1.18 19.25 11.75
N ASN A 214 -2.10 18.35 11.40
CA ASN A 214 -2.67 18.23 10.06
C ASN A 214 -3.99 19.00 9.89
N LEU A 215 -4.62 19.39 10.99
CA LEU A 215 -5.90 20.09 11.01
C LEU A 215 -5.68 21.61 11.07
N PRO A 216 -6.34 22.42 10.23
CA PRO A 216 -6.25 23.87 10.35
C PRO A 216 -6.73 24.35 11.73
N GLU A 217 -6.08 25.38 12.27
CA GLU A 217 -6.31 25.89 13.64
C GLU A 217 -7.80 26.19 13.93
N ALA A 218 -8.53 26.65 12.92
CA ALA A 218 -9.97 26.92 13.01
C ALA A 218 -10.82 25.72 13.43
N TRP A 219 -10.36 24.49 13.16
CA TRP A 219 -11.08 23.25 13.46
C TRP A 219 -10.57 22.55 14.73
N HIS A 220 -9.53 23.08 15.38
CA HIS A 220 -8.96 22.46 16.58
C HIS A 220 -9.99 22.35 17.71
N GLN A 221 -10.83 23.38 17.90
CA GLN A 221 -11.86 23.38 18.92
C GLN A 221 -12.94 22.32 18.65
N ASP A 222 -13.31 22.12 17.37
CA ASP A 222 -14.27 21.09 16.98
C ASP A 222 -13.70 19.69 17.20
N TYR A 223 -12.41 19.48 16.90
CA TYR A 223 -11.72 18.23 17.22
C TYR A 223 -11.69 17.96 18.72
N PHE A 224 -11.33 18.94 19.56
CA PHE A 224 -11.37 18.77 21.02
C PHE A 224 -12.77 18.53 21.57
N ASN A 225 -13.81 19.04 20.92
CA ASN A 225 -15.19 18.75 21.30
C ASN A 225 -15.55 17.30 20.96
N SER A 226 -15.09 16.79 19.81
CA SER A 226 -15.33 15.39 19.40
C SER A 226 -14.70 14.33 20.31
N LEU A 227 -13.67 14.69 21.10
CA LEU A 227 -13.01 13.79 22.04
C LEU A 227 -13.72 13.68 23.41
N LYS A 228 -14.77 14.49 23.65
CA LYS A 228 -15.49 14.55 24.93
C LYS A 228 -16.81 13.77 24.93
N ASP A 229 -17.22 13.26 23.77
CA ASP A 229 -18.38 12.40 23.56
C ASP A 229 -17.96 10.92 23.49
#